data_AF-A0A4U7D8T0-F1
#
_entry.id   AF-A0A4U7D8T0-F1
#
_cell.length_a   1.000
_cell.length_b   1.000
_cell.length_c   1.000
_cell.angle_alpha   90.00
_cell.angle_beta   90.00
_cell.angle_gamma   90.00
#
_symmetry.space_group_name_H-M   'P 1'
#
loop_
_entity.id
_entity.type
_entity.pdbx_description
1 polymer ?
#
loop_
_entity_poly.entity_id
_entity_poly.type
_entity_poly.pdbx_seq_one_letter_code
_entity_poly.pdbx_strand_id
1 'polypeptide(L)'
;RGGGADDTLWCFNEEPVVRAIADCQTPTVVAIGHEDDETLSERVADKAAITPTQAGVVATPDMRAVRDQVVALERRLEIGYAAIVTDRLDAITRRVDNAIVSIERAADN
;
A
#
# COMPACT_ATOMS: atom_id res chain seq x y z
N ARG A 1 -26.73 11.29 -8.36
CA ARG A 1 -27.75 10.87 -9.35
C ARG A 1 -27.38 11.52 -10.65
N GLY A 2 -27.38 10.80 -11.75
CA GLY A 2 -27.38 11.43 -13.07
C GLY A 2 -26.49 10.73 -14.07
N GLY A 3 -26.99 9.64 -14.66
CA GLY A 3 -26.89 9.58 -16.12
C GLY A 3 -27.82 10.66 -16.62
N GLY A 4 -27.27 11.84 -16.94
CA GLY A 4 -27.99 12.81 -17.75
C GLY A 4 -28.20 12.21 -19.14
N ALA A 5 -29.12 12.78 -19.93
CA ALA A 5 -29.21 12.41 -21.34
C ALA A 5 -27.90 12.76 -22.07
N ASP A 6 -27.65 12.20 -23.25
CA ASP A 6 -26.42 12.38 -24.04
C ASP A 6 -26.01 13.86 -24.18
N ASP A 7 -27.01 14.75 -24.26
CA ASP A 7 -26.84 16.20 -24.33
C ASP A 7 -26.13 16.80 -23.11
N THR A 8 -26.34 16.21 -21.94
CA THR A 8 -25.80 16.64 -20.64
C THR A 8 -24.38 16.12 -20.44
N LEU A 9 -24.00 15.05 -21.14
CA LEU A 9 -22.68 14.43 -21.07
C LEU A 9 -21.76 14.83 -22.23
N TRP A 10 -22.29 15.55 -23.23
CA TRP A 10 -21.54 15.98 -24.41
C TRP A 10 -20.29 16.81 -24.08
N CYS A 11 -20.30 17.56 -22.99
CA CYS A 11 -19.14 18.35 -22.55
C CYS A 11 -17.89 17.48 -22.29
N PHE A 12 -18.05 16.18 -22.02
CA PHE A 12 -16.95 15.22 -21.86
C PHE A 12 -16.41 14.68 -23.20
N ASN A 13 -17.02 15.06 -24.32
CA ASN A 13 -16.54 14.74 -25.67
C ASN A 13 -15.83 15.92 -26.34
N GLU A 14 -15.73 17.08 -25.68
CA GLU A 14 -15.08 18.25 -26.26
C GLU A 14 -13.55 18.08 -26.34
N GLU A 15 -12.98 18.47 -27.48
CA GLU A 15 -11.53 18.33 -27.75
C GLU A 15 -10.63 18.89 -26.63
N PRO A 16 -10.89 20.07 -26.05
CA PRO A 16 -10.04 20.59 -24.98
C PRO A 16 -10.02 19.69 -23.74
N VAL A 17 -11.15 19.07 -23.39
CA VAL A 17 -11.25 18.15 -22.24
C VAL A 17 -10.50 16.86 -22.53
N VAL A 18 -10.72 16.26 -23.70
CA VAL A 18 -10.07 15.01 -24.12
C VAL A 18 -8.55 15.18 -24.19
N ARG A 19 -8.05 16.27 -24.78
CA ARG A 19 -6.60 16.56 -24.82
C ARG A 19 -6.03 16.78 -23.42
N ALA A 20 -6.75 17.50 -22.55
CA ALA A 20 -6.28 17.72 -21.19
C ALA A 20 -6.13 16.42 -20.39
N ILE A 21 -7.05 15.46 -20.58
CA ILE A 21 -6.95 14.13 -19.96
C ILE A 21 -5.80 13.33 -20.58
N ALA A 22 -5.73 13.27 -21.91
CA ALA A 22 -4.71 12.50 -22.63
C ALA A 22 -3.27 12.98 -22.36
N ASP A 23 -3.07 14.29 -22.17
CA ASP A 23 -1.77 14.90 -21.89
C ASP A 23 -1.45 14.95 -20.37
N CYS A 24 -2.33 14.42 -19.51
CA CYS A 24 -2.15 14.47 -18.07
C CYS A 24 -1.07 13.49 -17.59
N GLN A 25 -0.05 14.00 -16.90
CA GLN A 25 1.03 13.17 -16.33
C GLN A 25 0.61 12.42 -15.05
N THR A 26 -0.39 12.94 -14.33
CA THR A 26 -0.96 12.28 -13.16
C THR A 26 -1.98 11.24 -13.65
N PRO A 27 -1.95 9.98 -13.15
CA PRO A 27 -2.95 8.99 -13.53
C PRO A 27 -4.37 9.49 -13.32
N THR A 28 -5.20 9.31 -14.33
CA THR A 28 -6.57 9.83 -14.40
C THR A 28 -7.59 8.71 -14.25
N VAL A 29 -8.58 8.94 -13.38
CA VAL A 29 -9.76 8.07 -13.27
C VAL A 29 -11.00 8.90 -13.57
N VAL A 30 -11.73 8.51 -14.60
CA VAL A 30 -12.98 9.16 -15.00
C VAL A 30 -14.16 8.39 -14.41
N ALA A 31 -15.15 9.13 -13.92
CA ALA A 31 -16.31 8.60 -13.22
C ALA A 31 -17.61 9.26 -13.67
N ILE A 32 -17.76 9.43 -14.99
CA ILE A 32 -18.92 10.07 -15.61
C ILE A 32 -20.11 9.12 -15.49
N GLY A 33 -19.96 7.90 -16.01
CA GLY A 33 -20.97 6.85 -15.95
C GLY A 33 -22.14 7.07 -16.91
N HIS A 34 -22.36 6.09 -17.78
CA HIS A 34 -23.61 5.89 -18.51
C HIS A 34 -23.92 4.39 -18.51
N GLU A 35 -25.19 3.99 -18.50
CA GLU A 35 -25.55 2.59 -18.70
C GLU A 35 -25.28 2.10 -20.14
N ASP A 36 -25.26 3.00 -21.13
CA ASP A 36 -25.34 2.62 -22.55
C ASP A 36 -24.28 3.24 -23.46
N ASP A 37 -23.70 4.41 -23.15
CA ASP A 37 -22.73 5.10 -24.03
C ASP A 37 -21.39 5.46 -23.36
N GLU A 38 -20.29 5.23 -24.08
CA GLU A 38 -18.92 5.57 -23.67
C GLU A 38 -18.52 6.95 -24.22
N THR A 39 -17.94 7.81 -23.37
CA THR A 39 -17.43 9.13 -23.76
C THR A 39 -15.97 9.08 -24.25
N LEU A 40 -15.56 10.05 -25.08
CA LEU A 40 -14.16 10.20 -25.49
C LEU A 40 -13.22 10.40 -24.30
N SER A 41 -13.68 11.09 -23.24
CA SER A 41 -12.93 11.22 -21.99
C SER A 41 -12.67 9.87 -21.32
N GLU A 42 -13.64 8.95 -21.31
CA GLU A 42 -13.44 7.59 -20.78
C GLU A 42 -12.44 6.79 -21.61
N ARG A 43 -12.40 7.02 -22.93
CA ARG A 43 -11.48 6.33 -23.85
C ARG A 43 -10.02 6.77 -23.71
N VAL A 44 -9.77 8.00 -23.27
CA VAL A 44 -8.40 8.53 -23.12
C VAL A 44 -7.90 8.51 -21.67
N ALA A 45 -8.78 8.28 -20.70
CA ALA A 45 -8.39 8.14 -19.29
C ALA A 45 -7.66 6.82 -19.02
N ASP A 46 -6.82 6.79 -18.00
CA ASP A 46 -6.15 5.54 -17.57
C ASP A 46 -7.15 4.51 -17.05
N LYS A 47 -8.25 4.99 -16.46
CA LYS A 47 -9.33 4.13 -15.96
C LYS A 47 -10.69 4.81 -15.98
N ALA A 48 -11.70 4.08 -16.43
CA ALA A 48 -13.10 4.47 -16.30
C ALA A 48 -13.77 3.75 -15.11
N ALA A 49 -14.71 4.43 -14.47
CA ALA A 49 -15.55 3.91 -13.39
C ALA A 49 -17.00 4.37 -13.61
N ILE A 50 -17.96 3.53 -13.21
CA ILE A 50 -19.39 3.81 -13.45
C ILE A 50 -19.90 4.90 -12.49
N THR A 51 -19.25 5.06 -11.33
CA THR A 51 -19.66 6.05 -10.32
C THR A 51 -18.44 6.71 -9.66
N PRO A 52 -18.58 7.94 -9.15
CA PRO A 52 -17.51 8.58 -8.36
C PRO A 52 -17.06 7.74 -7.16
N THR A 53 -17.98 7.01 -6.53
CA THR A 53 -17.65 6.06 -5.44
C THR A 53 -16.72 4.95 -5.93
N GLN A 54 -17.01 4.36 -7.09
CA GLN A 54 -16.16 3.32 -7.67
C GLN A 54 -14.79 3.86 -8.08
N ALA A 55 -14.73 5.08 -8.64
CA ALA A 55 -13.45 5.73 -8.91
C ALA A 55 -12.64 5.94 -7.62
N GLY A 56 -13.29 6.33 -6.52
CA GLY A 56 -12.66 6.41 -5.21
C GLY A 56 -12.06 5.07 -4.79
N VAL A 57 -12.82 3.98 -4.89
CA VAL A 57 -12.33 2.62 -4.59
C VAL A 57 -11.13 2.24 -5.46
N VAL A 58 -11.15 2.58 -6.76
CA VAL A 58 -10.04 2.32 -7.69
C VAL A 58 -8.80 3.14 -7.35
N ALA A 59 -8.98 4.39 -6.91
CA ALA A 59 -7.90 5.32 -6.61
C ALA A 59 -7.27 5.09 -5.22
N THR A 60 -7.90 4.31 -4.35
CA THR A 60 -7.43 4.06 -2.99
C THR A 60 -7.03 2.59 -2.76
N PRO A 61 -5.99 2.32 -1.95
CA PRO A 61 -5.65 0.94 -1.59
C PRO A 61 -6.71 0.32 -0.67
N ASP A 62 -6.79 -1.02 -0.67
CA ASP A 62 -7.62 -1.74 0.30
C ASP A 62 -7.02 -1.61 1.71
N MET A 63 -7.74 -0.90 2.57
CA MET A 63 -7.34 -0.67 3.96
C MET A 63 -7.16 -1.97 4.77
N ARG A 64 -7.88 -3.05 4.44
CA ARG A 64 -7.69 -4.35 5.10
C ARG A 64 -6.35 -4.95 4.73
N ALA A 65 -6.02 -4.96 3.44
CA ALA A 65 -4.74 -5.45 2.95
C ALA A 65 -3.57 -4.65 3.53
N VAL A 66 -3.69 -3.32 3.61
CA VAL A 66 -2.67 -2.46 4.25
C VAL A 66 -2.52 -2.80 5.73
N ARG A 67 -3.63 -2.98 6.45
CA ARG A 67 -3.59 -3.38 7.87
C ARG A 67 -2.93 -4.74 8.07
N ASP A 68 -3.23 -5.71 7.22
CA ASP A 68 -2.65 -7.05 7.30
C ASP A 68 -1.13 -7.01 7.07
N GLN A 69 -0.65 -6.15 6.17
CA GLN A 69 0.78 -5.92 5.97
C GLN A 69 1.46 -5.34 7.21
N VAL A 70 0.82 -4.37 7.87
CA VAL A 70 1.33 -3.78 9.12
C VAL A 70 1.46 -4.86 10.20
N VAL A 71 0.41 -5.65 10.42
CA VAL A 71 0.42 -6.74 11.42
C VAL A 71 1.50 -7.78 11.11
N ALA A 72 1.70 -8.11 9.83
CA ALA A 72 2.75 -9.03 9.43
C ALA A 72 4.16 -8.47 9.70
N LEU A 73 4.38 -7.16 9.48
CA LEU A 73 5.64 -6.49 9.78
C LEU A 73 5.90 -6.41 11.30
N GLU A 74 4.89 -6.09 12.09
CA GLU A 74 4.96 -6.09 13.56
C GLU A 74 5.39 -7.46 14.08
N ARG A 75 4.73 -8.54 13.62
CA ARG A 75 5.07 -9.90 14.02
C ARG A 75 6.51 -10.28 13.65
N ARG A 76 6.97 -9.87 12.46
CA ARG A 76 8.36 -10.12 12.03
C ARG A 76 9.37 -9.38 12.91
N LEU A 77 9.06 -8.14 13.30
CA LEU A 77 9.88 -7.37 14.22
C LEU A 77 9.95 -8.01 15.60
N GLU A 78 8.82 -8.45 16.16
CA GLU A 78 8.76 -9.12 17.46
C GLU A 78 9.61 -10.40 17.49
N ILE A 79 9.47 -11.25 16.49
CA ILE A 79 10.25 -12.50 16.38
C ILE A 79 11.74 -12.19 16.26
N GLY A 80 12.11 -11.25 15.39
CA GLY A 80 13.50 -10.86 15.18
C GLY A 80 14.13 -10.25 16.44
N TYR A 81 13.39 -9.39 17.15
CA TYR A 81 13.86 -8.77 18.39
C TYR A 81 14.06 -9.81 19.50
N ALA A 82 13.11 -10.72 19.68
CA ALA A 82 13.23 -11.79 20.68
C ALA A 82 14.44 -12.69 20.41
N ALA A 83 14.70 -13.03 19.15
CA ALA A 83 15.86 -13.81 18.76
C ALA A 83 17.18 -13.07 19.10
N ILE A 84 17.29 -11.80 18.73
CA ILE A 84 18.49 -10.99 19.01
C ILE A 84 18.74 -10.86 20.51
N VAL A 85 17.69 -10.62 21.31
CA VAL A 85 17.81 -10.51 22.76
C VAL A 85 18.26 -11.83 23.37
N THR A 86 17.68 -12.95 22.93
CA THR A 86 18.04 -14.29 23.42
C THR A 86 19.49 -14.60 23.10
N ASP A 87 19.92 -14.44 21.85
CA ASP A 87 21.30 -14.66 21.42
C ASP A 87 22.29 -13.80 22.23
N ARG A 88 21.90 -12.56 22.55
CA ARG A 88 22.73 -11.65 23.32
C ARG A 88 22.85 -12.07 24.78
N LEU A 89 21.75 -12.51 25.40
CA LEU A 89 21.76 -13.04 26.75
C LEU A 89 22.61 -14.31 26.84
N ASP A 90 22.44 -15.25 25.91
CA ASP A 90 23.23 -16.48 25.86
C ASP A 90 24.72 -16.22 25.67
N ALA A 91 25.09 -15.20 24.89
CA ALA A 91 26.48 -14.79 24.73
C ALA A 91 27.06 -14.20 26.03
N ILE A 92 26.26 -13.45 26.80
CA ILE A 92 26.68 -12.89 28.08
C ILE A 92 26.83 -14.01 29.12
N THR A 93 25.85 -14.90 29.23
CA THR A 93 25.89 -16.05 30.15
C THR A 93 27.14 -16.89 29.92
N ARG A 94 27.41 -17.29 28.66
CA ARG A 94 28.63 -18.04 28.32
C ARG A 94 29.92 -17.31 28.70
N ARG A 95 29.96 -15.98 28.58
CA ARG A 95 31.14 -15.21 28.98
C ARG A 95 31.35 -15.22 30.49
N VAL A 96 30.27 -15.12 31.25
CA VAL A 96 30.32 -15.19 32.72
C VAL A 96 30.76 -16.58 33.17
N ASP A 97 30.18 -17.64 32.60
CA ASP A 97 30.54 -19.03 32.94
C ASP A 97 32.02 -19.30 32.66
N ASN A 98 32.51 -18.87 31.50
CA ASN A 98 33.93 -19.00 31.15
C ASN A 98 34.85 -18.22 32.09
N ALA A 99 34.42 -17.03 32.55
CA ALA A 99 35.20 -16.24 33.51
C ALA A 99 35.26 -16.94 34.88
N ILE A 100 34.13 -17.50 35.37
CA ILE A 100 34.09 -18.26 36.61
C ILE A 100 35.05 -19.45 36.55
N VAL A 101 34.96 -20.27 35.51
CA VAL A 101 35.84 -21.43 35.32
C VAL A 101 37.31 -21.02 35.25
N SER A 102 37.63 -19.86 34.66
CA SER A 102 39.01 -19.37 34.60
C SER A 102 39.55 -18.94 35.97
N ILE A 103 38.71 -18.37 36.83
CA ILE A 103 39.07 -17.95 38.19
C ILE A 103 39.28 -19.17 39.09
N GLU A 104 38.39 -20.17 39.02
CA GLU A 104 38.52 -21.42 39.79
C GLU A 104 39.84 -22.13 39.47
N ARG A 105 40.19 -22.27 38.18
CA ARG A 105 41.46 -22.86 37.75
C ARG A 105 42.70 -22.06 38.17
N ALA A 106 42.57 -20.75 38.37
CA ALA A 106 43.66 -19.92 38.84
C ALA A 106 43.85 -19.99 40.37
N ALA A 107 42.81 -20.33 41.12
CA ALA A 107 42.87 -20.52 42.57
C ALA A 107 43.43 -21.89 42.98
N ASP A 108 43.30 -22.89 42.10
CA ASP A 108 43.79 -24.26 42.32
C ASP A 108 45.30 -24.45 41.97
N ASN A 109 45.98 -23.44 41.43
CA ASN A 109 47.42 -23.44 41.11
C ASN A 109 48.22 -22.56 42.08
#